data_AF-A0A9Q3C587-F1
#
_entry.id   AF-A0A9Q3C587-F1
#
_cell.length_a   1.000
_cell.length_b   1.000
_cell.length_c   1.000
_cell.angle_alpha   90.00
_cell.angle_beta   90.00
_cell.angle_gamma   90.00
#
_symmetry.space_group_name_H-M   'P 1'
#
loop_
_entity.id
_entity.type
_entity.pdbx_description
1 polymer ?
#
loop_
_entity_poly.entity_id
_entity_poly.type
_entity_poly.pdbx_seq_one_letter_code
_entity_poly.pdbx_strand_id
1 'polypeptide(L)'
;MLEKGLNPRLAGDKMRKDLIEIHPTASGFKIMLDKVKHHAKQSMDDAFEYEKQKWDKSHKVPDFKVGDLVLVSTLNFININGSKKYKDSYLGPFLLFPYMETMKFKWN
;
A
#
# COMPACT_ATOMS: atom_id res chain seq x y z
N MET A 1 -34.50 -47.77 -25.01
CA MET A 1 -33.39 -46.80 -24.96
C MET A 1 -33.92 -45.44 -25.40
N LEU A 2 -33.52 -44.38 -24.69
CA LEU A 2 -33.70 -42.93 -24.98
C LEU A 2 -33.49 -42.64 -26.48
N GLU A 3 -34.17 -41.69 -27.13
CA GLU A 3 -33.93 -40.25 -26.96
C GLU A 3 -35.20 -39.41 -27.13
N LYS A 4 -35.49 -38.62 -26.09
CA LYS A 4 -36.42 -37.49 -26.14
C LYS A 4 -35.63 -36.25 -26.49
N GLY A 5 -36.16 -35.45 -27.41
CA GLY A 5 -36.00 -34.00 -27.37
C GLY A 5 -35.07 -33.40 -28.41
N LEU A 6 -35.65 -33.00 -29.55
CA LEU A 6 -35.19 -31.83 -30.30
C LEU A 6 -36.44 -31.15 -30.86
N ASN A 7 -36.66 -29.89 -30.48
CA ASN A 7 -37.78 -29.10 -30.97
C ASN A 7 -37.43 -28.58 -32.38
N PRO A 8 -38.10 -29.06 -33.45
CA PRO A 8 -37.76 -28.71 -34.83
C PRO A 8 -38.05 -27.24 -35.19
N ARG A 9 -38.63 -26.46 -34.27
CA ARG A 9 -38.86 -25.02 -34.41
C ARG A 9 -37.68 -24.14 -33.97
N LEU A 10 -36.61 -24.71 -33.41
CA LEU A 10 -35.35 -23.99 -33.30
C LEU A 10 -34.73 -23.89 -34.70
N ALA A 11 -35.11 -22.85 -35.42
CA ALA A 11 -34.42 -22.44 -36.63
C ALA A 11 -32.94 -22.24 -36.31
N GLY A 12 -32.12 -23.08 -36.95
CA GLY A 12 -30.69 -22.94 -37.19
C GLY A 12 -29.93 -22.00 -36.26
N ASP A 13 -29.18 -22.62 -35.36
CA ASP A 13 -28.05 -22.06 -34.64
C ASP A 13 -26.92 -21.62 -35.62
N LYS A 14 -27.23 -20.62 -36.46
CA LYS A 14 -26.39 -20.07 -37.51
C LYS A 14 -26.61 -18.57 -37.66
N MET A 15 -26.48 -17.82 -36.57
CA MET A 15 -26.15 -16.40 -36.67
C MET A 15 -25.14 -16.03 -35.58
N ARG A 16 -23.87 -15.93 -36.03
CA ARG A 16 -22.76 -15.13 -35.50
C ARG A 16 -22.18 -15.56 -34.15
N LYS A 17 -21.15 -16.40 -34.26
CA LYS A 17 -20.20 -16.79 -33.22
C LYS A 17 -19.14 -15.73 -32.88
N ASP A 18 -19.15 -14.54 -33.49
CA ASP A 18 -18.01 -13.59 -33.37
C ASP A 18 -18.34 -12.18 -32.87
N LEU A 19 -19.60 -11.80 -32.66
CA LEU A 19 -19.92 -10.54 -31.99
C LEU A 19 -20.95 -10.82 -30.91
N ILE A 20 -20.51 -10.75 -29.64
CA ILE A 20 -21.43 -10.42 -28.57
C ILE A 20 -21.97 -9.03 -28.95
N GLU A 21 -23.19 -8.96 -29.47
CA GLU A 21 -23.93 -7.71 -29.57
C GLU A 21 -24.22 -7.26 -28.14
N ILE A 22 -23.21 -6.67 -27.50
CA ILE A 22 -23.34 -6.05 -26.21
C ILE A 22 -24.38 -4.96 -26.41
N HIS A 23 -25.56 -5.11 -25.79
CA HIS A 23 -26.61 -4.11 -25.79
C HIS A 23 -25.95 -2.73 -25.52
N PRO A 24 -26.26 -1.66 -26.28
CA PRO A 24 -25.52 -0.40 -26.21
C PRO A 24 -25.36 0.14 -24.79
N THR A 25 -26.33 -0.13 -23.92
CA THR A 25 -26.29 0.14 -22.47
C THR A 25 -25.15 -0.59 -21.74
N ALA A 26 -24.90 -1.87 -22.02
CA ALA A 26 -23.83 -2.64 -21.41
C ALA A 26 -22.44 -2.21 -21.91
N SER A 27 -22.33 -1.72 -23.16
CA SER A 27 -21.10 -1.12 -23.68
C SER A 27 -20.80 0.22 -22.99
N GLY A 28 -21.82 1.07 -22.83
CA GLY A 28 -21.71 2.32 -22.06
C GLY A 28 -21.34 2.08 -20.60
N PHE A 29 -21.92 1.07 -19.97
CA PHE A 29 -21.59 0.68 -18.60
C PHE A 29 -20.15 0.20 -18.45
N LYS A 30 -19.63 -0.58 -19.41
CA LYS A 30 -18.22 -1.00 -19.41
C LYS A 30 -17.28 0.21 -19.46
N ILE A 31 -17.51 1.15 -20.36
CA ILE A 31 -16.70 2.38 -20.48
C ILE A 31 -16.73 3.17 -19.17
N MET A 32 -17.91 3.26 -18.55
CA MET A 32 -18.06 3.91 -17.25
C MET A 32 -17.24 3.20 -16.17
N LEU A 33 -17.33 1.88 -16.08
CA LEU A 33 -16.54 1.10 -15.12
C LEU A 33 -15.03 1.23 -15.34
N ASP A 34 -14.58 1.23 -16.59
CA ASP A 34 -13.16 1.35 -16.91
C ASP A 34 -12.64 2.75 -16.52
N LYS A 35 -13.44 3.80 -16.72
CA LYS A 35 -13.12 5.15 -16.23
C LYS A 35 -13.06 5.22 -14.71
N VAL A 36 -14.03 4.63 -14.01
CA VAL A 36 -14.06 4.60 -12.54
C VAL A 36 -12.86 3.84 -11.99
N LYS A 37 -12.51 2.69 -12.59
CA LYS A 37 -11.33 1.91 -12.20
C LYS A 37 -10.04 2.71 -12.41
N HIS A 38 -9.91 3.39 -13.53
CA HIS A 38 -8.74 4.22 -13.82
C HIS A 38 -8.60 5.36 -12.80
N HIS A 39 -9.70 6.07 -12.54
CA HIS A 39 -9.72 7.14 -11.55
C HIS A 39 -9.41 6.62 -10.13
N ALA A 40 -10.00 5.49 -9.73
CA ALA A 40 -9.72 4.88 -8.43
C ALA A 40 -8.24 4.53 -8.29
N LYS A 41 -7.62 3.97 -9.34
CA LYS A 41 -6.19 3.69 -9.36
C LYS A 41 -5.37 4.97 -9.21
N GLN A 42 -5.67 6.01 -9.98
CA GLN A 42 -4.99 7.30 -9.88
C GLN A 42 -5.11 7.89 -8.47
N SER A 43 -6.30 7.87 -7.88
CA SER A 43 -6.51 8.37 -6.51
C SER A 43 -5.67 7.60 -5.47
N MET A 44 -5.47 6.30 -5.66
CA MET A 44 -4.60 5.51 -4.77
C MET A 44 -3.13 5.85 -4.98
N ASP A 45 -2.69 5.99 -6.23
CA ASP A 45 -1.31 6.35 -6.57
C ASP A 45 -0.96 7.76 -6.03
N ASP A 46 -1.86 8.73 -6.21
CA ASP A 46 -1.71 10.11 -5.70
C ASP A 46 -1.67 10.16 -4.17
N ALA A 47 -2.52 9.38 -3.50
CA ALA A 47 -2.54 9.29 -2.04
C ALA A 47 -1.23 8.70 -1.50
N PHE A 48 -0.75 7.63 -2.13
CA PHE A 48 0.53 7.01 -1.76
C PHE A 48 1.70 7.97 -1.96
N GLU A 49 1.73 8.68 -3.10
CA GLU A 49 2.78 9.66 -3.37
C GLU A 49 2.75 10.82 -2.36
N TYR A 50 1.57 11.34 -2.02
CA TYR A 50 1.41 12.37 -1.00
C TYR A 50 1.94 11.92 0.37
N GLU A 51 1.59 10.72 0.80
CA GLU A 51 2.05 10.16 2.07
C GLU A 51 3.57 9.97 2.07
N LYS A 52 4.13 9.45 0.98
CA LYS A 52 5.58 9.30 0.82
C LYS A 52 6.29 10.64 0.90
N GLN A 53 5.84 11.65 0.17
CA GLN A 53 6.46 12.98 0.21
C GLN A 53 6.35 13.62 1.60
N LYS A 54 5.21 13.44 2.28
CA LYS A 54 5.02 13.90 3.66
C LYS A 54 5.97 13.19 4.63
N TRP A 55 6.15 11.88 4.47
CA TRP A 55 7.09 11.09 5.25
C TRP A 55 8.52 11.57 5.03
N ASP A 56 8.98 11.64 3.77
CA ASP A 56 10.33 12.07 3.41
C ASP A 56 10.63 13.50 3.90
N LYS A 57 9.64 14.39 3.90
CA LYS A 57 9.79 15.76 4.43
C LYS A 57 9.95 15.80 5.94
N SER A 58 9.24 14.94 6.67
CA SER A 58 9.22 14.91 8.15
C SER A 58 10.32 14.04 8.75
N HIS A 59 10.75 13.00 8.04
CA HIS A 59 11.72 12.01 8.50
C HIS A 59 13.03 12.16 7.73
N LYS A 60 13.79 13.21 8.07
CA LYS A 60 15.19 13.29 7.64
C LYS A 60 16.00 12.31 8.47
N VAL A 61 16.64 11.37 7.79
CA VAL A 61 17.63 10.49 8.43
C VAL A 61 18.75 11.39 8.94
N PRO A 62 19.01 11.43 10.26
CA PRO A 62 20.12 12.20 10.80
C PRO A 62 21.43 11.57 10.32
N ASP A 63 22.37 12.41 9.88
CA ASP A 63 23.73 11.98 9.54
C ASP A 63 24.54 11.91 10.84
N PHE A 64 24.76 10.70 11.34
CA PHE A 64 25.54 10.45 12.56
C PHE A 64 26.96 10.04 12.19
N LYS A 65 27.97 10.67 12.80
CA LYS A 65 29.37 10.32 12.59
C LYS A 65 29.95 9.59 13.79
N VAL A 66 30.91 8.71 13.52
CA VAL A 66 31.69 8.06 14.58
C VAL A 66 32.35 9.14 15.44
N GLY A 67 32.16 9.03 16.76
CA GLY A 67 32.62 10.02 17.73
C GLY A 67 31.57 11.05 18.14
N ASP A 68 30.39 11.09 17.51
CA ASP A 68 29.31 11.95 17.95
C ASP A 68 28.71 11.46 19.28
N LEU A 69 28.31 12.43 20.11
CA LEU A 69 27.56 12.17 21.33
C LEU A 69 26.06 12.18 21.01
N VAL A 70 25.43 11.02 21.09
CA VAL A 70 24.02 10.82 20.77
C VAL A 70 23.19 10.51 22.01
N LEU A 71 21.92 10.91 21.96
CA LEU A 71 20.92 10.57 22.96
C LEU A 71 20.00 9.49 22.42
N VAL A 72 19.66 8.51 23.25
CA VAL A 72 18.76 7.41 22.87
C VAL A 72 17.37 7.68 23.44
N SER A 73 16.36 7.70 22.58
CA SER A 73 14.97 7.92 23.00
C SER A 73 14.45 6.75 23.82
N THR A 74 13.76 7.05 24.92
CA THR A 74 13.17 6.05 25.81
C THR A 74 11.74 5.65 25.47
N LEU A 75 11.17 6.26 24.43
CA LEU A 75 9.76 6.11 24.06
C LEU A 75 9.35 4.64 23.84
N ASN A 76 10.24 3.82 23.27
CA ASN A 76 9.98 2.43 22.91
C ASN A 76 10.60 1.42 23.90
N PHE A 77 11.13 1.86 25.04
CA PHE A 77 11.70 0.95 26.02
C PHE A 77 10.62 0.31 26.89
N ILE A 78 10.35 -0.97 26.60
CA ILE A 78 9.38 -1.81 27.32
C ILE A 78 9.91 -2.17 28.73
N ASN A 79 11.22 -2.28 28.89
CA ASN A 79 11.87 -2.77 30.13
C ASN A 79 12.17 -1.69 31.18
N ILE A 80 11.77 -0.43 30.96
CA ILE A 80 11.93 0.62 31.97
C ILE A 80 10.64 0.66 32.79
N ASN A 81 10.66 0.12 34.00
CA ASN A 81 9.54 0.20 34.92
C ASN A 81 9.40 1.64 35.47
N GLY A 82 8.19 2.18 35.46
CA GLY A 82 7.89 3.53 35.97
C GLY A 82 6.73 4.21 35.25
N SER A 83 6.10 5.19 35.90
CA SER A 83 5.03 5.98 35.29
C SER A 83 5.58 6.91 34.21
N LYS A 84 4.92 6.95 33.05
CA LYS A 84 5.38 7.69 31.85
C LYS A 84 5.73 9.16 32.11
N LYS A 85 5.13 9.78 33.13
CA LYS A 85 5.34 11.19 33.49
C LYS A 85 6.71 11.49 34.10
N TYR A 86 7.39 10.49 34.67
CA TYR A 86 8.69 10.66 35.33
C TYR A 86 9.81 9.94 34.59
N LYS A 87 9.56 9.48 33.37
CA LYS A 87 10.60 8.91 32.51
C LYS A 87 11.26 10.04 31.73
N ASP A 88 12.57 10.13 31.83
CA ASP A 88 13.35 10.98 30.95
C ASP A 88 13.13 10.53 29.51
N SER A 89 12.78 11.47 28.63
CA SER A 89 12.50 11.18 27.22
C SER A 89 13.71 10.64 26.46
N TYR A 90 14.91 10.86 27.00
CA TYR A 90 16.18 10.52 26.38
C TYR A 90 17.20 10.07 27.44
N LEU A 91 18.03 9.09 27.10
CA LEU A 91 19.18 8.65 27.89
C LEU A 91 20.49 8.99 27.17
N GLY A 92 21.53 9.28 27.95
CA GLY A 92 22.88 9.54 27.42
C GLY A 92 23.54 10.75 28.09
N PRO A 93 24.58 11.34 27.47
CA PRO A 93 25.06 11.09 26.10
C PRO A 93 25.89 9.81 25.95
N PHE A 94 25.77 9.14 24.80
CA PHE A 94 26.56 7.97 24.41
C PHE A 94 27.44 8.27 23.20
N LEU A 95 28.65 7.72 23.18
CA LEU A 95 29.56 7.85 22.05
C LEU A 95 29.19 6.89 20.92
N LEU A 96 29.04 7.40 19.70
CA LEU A 96 28.80 6.56 18.52
C LEU A 96 30.09 5.83 18.10
N PHE A 97 30.07 4.51 18.13
CA PHE A 97 31.20 3.67 17.71
C PHE A 97 31.04 3.15 16.26
N PRO A 98 32.14 2.79 15.56
CA PRO A 98 32.12 2.39 14.14
C PRO A 98 31.19 1.22 13.80
N TYR A 99 31.05 0.25 14.71
CA TYR A 99 30.18 -0.91 14.49
C TYR A 99 28.68 -0.57 14.56
N MET A 100 28.31 0.59 15.14
CA MET A 100 26.92 1.04 15.22
C MET A 100 26.42 1.72 13.95
N GLU A 101 27.32 2.18 13.06
CA GLU A 101 26.95 2.78 11.76
C GLU A 101 26.25 1.78 10.83
N THR A 102 26.54 0.48 11.01
CA THR A 102 25.93 -0.61 10.22
C THR A 102 24.60 -1.12 10.77
N MET A 103 24.23 -0.75 12.00
CA MET A 103 22.89 -1.03 12.53
C MET A 103 21.91 -0.07 11.85
N LYS A 104 21.45 -0.44 10.65
CA LYS A 104 20.31 0.23 10.02
C LYS A 104 19.19 0.25 11.04
N PHE A 105 18.90 1.44 11.57
CA PHE A 105 17.74 1.70 12.42
C PHE A 105 16.51 1.41 11.57
N LYS A 106 16.06 0.14 11.58
CA LYS A 106 14.82 -0.28 10.96
C LYS A 106 13.70 0.29 11.81
N TRP A 107 13.11 1.36 11.31
CA TRP A 107 11.81 1.83 11.77
C TRP A 107 10.78 0.94 11.07
N ASN A 108 10.09 0.10 11.86
CA ASN A 108 8.91 -0.64 11.40
C ASN A 108 7.73 0.31 11.22
#